data_AF-A0A497E7N5-F1
#
_entry.id   AF-A0A497E7N5-F1
#
_cell.length_a   1.000
_cell.length_b   1.000
_cell.length_c   1.000
_cell.angle_alpha   90.00
_cell.angle_beta   90.00
_cell.angle_gamma   90.00
#
_symmetry.space_group_name_H-M   'P 1'
#
loop_
_entity.id
_entity.type
_entity.pdbx_description
1 polymer ?
#
loop_
_entity_poly.entity_id
_entity_poly.type
_entity_poly.pdbx_seq_one_letter_code
_entity_poly.pdbx_strand_id
1 'polypeptide(L)'
;MSREIPLERTRNIGIMAHIDAGKTTTTERILYFTGVTYKMGEVHDGTAVMDWMVQEQERGITITSAATTCKWKDHAINIIDTPGHVDFTIEVERSLRVLDGAVAVFCSVGGVEPQSETVWRQAQKYHVPCMAFINKMDRIGADFFGTVEQMNEHLNTNAVPIQVPIGAEDQFKGLIDLIEQKAYMWHEDLKDNMYTEEEIPDDLKDICDEKREALIEAAAEFDDELMNKYLEGEEISNEMIVEAVRKGTLTGELVPVTCGSAFKNKGVRLLIDSVINYMPSPLETKQITGTNSKGEIEERPADDTAPVSGLAFKIVTDPYVGKLTFFRVYSGCLK
;
A
#
# COMPACT_ATOMS: atom_id res chain seq x y z
N MET A 1 2.61 -5.76 -29.88
CA MET A 1 2.40 -4.32 -29.62
C MET A 1 3.23 -4.00 -28.40
N SER A 2 4.06 -2.96 -28.43
CA SER A 2 4.83 -2.55 -27.25
C SER A 2 3.86 -2.05 -26.17
N ARG A 3 3.99 -2.55 -24.94
CA ARG A 3 3.25 -2.03 -23.78
C ARG A 3 3.57 -0.54 -23.62
N GLU A 4 2.57 0.29 -23.28
CA GLU A 4 2.77 1.73 -23.03
C GLU A 4 3.63 1.95 -21.77
N ILE A 5 3.36 1.17 -20.72
CA ILE A 5 4.13 1.14 -19.47
C ILE A 5 4.72 -0.26 -19.32
N PRO A 6 6.03 -0.39 -19.08
CA PRO A 6 6.70 -1.69 -18.94
C PRO A 6 6.31 -2.37 -17.61
N LEU A 7 6.51 -3.69 -17.49
CA LEU A 7 6.08 -4.43 -16.30
C LEU A 7 6.84 -4.00 -15.05
N GLU A 8 8.11 -3.67 -15.19
CA GLU A 8 9.00 -3.13 -14.16
C GLU A 8 8.39 -1.88 -13.49
N ARG A 9 7.57 -1.13 -14.23
CA ARG A 9 6.86 0.07 -13.77
C ARG A 9 5.38 -0.15 -13.50
N THR A 10 4.94 -1.40 -13.42
CA THR A 10 3.58 -1.77 -13.01
C THR A 10 3.58 -2.15 -11.53
N ARG A 11 2.54 -1.74 -10.80
CA ARG A 11 2.29 -2.16 -9.42
C ARG A 11 0.85 -2.68 -9.32
N ASN A 12 0.68 -3.95 -8.97
CA ASN A 12 -0.64 -4.51 -8.69
C ASN A 12 -0.82 -4.60 -7.18
N ILE A 13 -1.55 -3.64 -6.60
CA ILE A 13 -1.68 -3.53 -5.15
C ILE A 13 -3.12 -3.69 -4.67
N GLY A 14 -3.27 -4.31 -3.50
CA GLY A 14 -4.53 -4.28 -2.75
C GLY A 14 -4.48 -3.24 -1.65
N ILE A 15 -5.60 -2.57 -1.37
CA ILE A 15 -5.76 -1.84 -0.10
C ILE A 15 -6.53 -2.75 0.83
N MET A 16 -5.94 -3.08 1.98
CA MET A 16 -6.49 -4.02 2.95
C MET A 16 -6.55 -3.38 4.33
N ALA A 17 -7.65 -3.58 5.06
CA ALA A 17 -7.85 -2.94 6.36
C ALA A 17 -8.99 -3.60 7.15
N HIS A 18 -9.06 -3.32 8.46
CA HIS A 18 -10.29 -3.55 9.23
C HIS A 18 -11.37 -2.51 8.85
N ILE A 19 -12.60 -2.75 9.33
CA ILE A 19 -13.74 -1.85 9.13
C ILE A 19 -13.41 -0.47 9.71
N ASP A 20 -13.82 0.59 9.05
CA ASP A 20 -13.57 1.97 9.49
C ASP A 20 -12.11 2.42 9.58
N ALA A 21 -11.09 1.62 9.25
CA ALA A 21 -9.69 2.09 9.19
C ALA A 21 -9.45 3.20 8.14
N GLY A 22 -10.43 3.42 7.24
CA GLY A 22 -10.38 4.43 6.20
C GLY A 22 -9.83 3.92 4.86
N LYS A 23 -9.88 2.60 4.62
CA LYS A 23 -9.48 1.96 3.36
C LYS A 23 -10.07 2.62 2.12
N THR A 24 -11.41 2.71 2.05
CA THR A 24 -12.10 3.30 0.88
C THR A 24 -11.74 4.78 0.72
N THR A 25 -11.68 5.54 1.82
CA THR A 25 -11.25 6.94 1.78
C THR A 25 -9.83 7.07 1.24
N THR A 26 -8.89 6.22 1.67
CA THR A 26 -7.52 6.20 1.16
C THR A 26 -7.51 5.90 -0.34
N THR A 27 -8.26 4.89 -0.78
CA THR A 27 -8.41 4.53 -2.20
C THR A 27 -8.95 5.71 -3.03
N GLU A 28 -10.03 6.36 -2.60
CA GLU A 28 -10.59 7.54 -3.25
C GLU A 28 -9.58 8.70 -3.36
N ARG A 29 -8.77 8.92 -2.31
CA ARG A 29 -7.71 9.94 -2.36
C ARG A 29 -6.59 9.57 -3.32
N ILE A 30 -6.22 8.31 -3.44
CA ILE A 30 -5.28 7.87 -4.46
C ILE A 30 -5.83 8.15 -5.86
N LEU A 31 -7.11 7.82 -6.12
CA LEU A 31 -7.75 8.10 -7.42
C LEU A 31 -7.81 9.60 -7.73
N TYR A 32 -8.10 10.42 -6.72
CA TYR A 32 -8.15 11.87 -6.88
C TYR A 32 -6.76 12.46 -7.19
N PHE A 33 -5.74 12.10 -6.41
CA PHE A 33 -4.39 12.64 -6.62
C PHE A 33 -3.74 12.17 -7.92
N THR A 34 -4.06 10.96 -8.38
CA THR A 34 -3.61 10.45 -9.67
C THR A 34 -4.42 10.98 -10.86
N GLY A 35 -5.46 11.78 -10.61
CA GLY A 35 -6.27 12.42 -11.64
C GLY A 35 -7.27 11.51 -12.34
N VAL A 36 -7.52 10.30 -11.81
CA VAL A 36 -8.57 9.39 -12.32
C VAL A 36 -9.95 9.95 -12.02
N THR A 37 -10.13 10.54 -10.85
CA THR A 37 -11.37 11.19 -10.44
C THR A 37 -11.16 12.71 -10.29
N TYR A 38 -12.01 13.51 -10.94
CA TYR A 38 -11.93 14.97 -10.86
C TYR A 38 -12.65 15.55 -9.64
N LYS A 39 -13.33 14.71 -8.85
CA LYS A 39 -14.03 15.07 -7.61
C LYS A 39 -13.60 14.12 -6.52
N MET A 40 -13.38 14.66 -5.33
CA MET A 40 -13.17 13.85 -4.12
C MET A 40 -14.50 13.19 -3.74
N GLY A 41 -14.55 11.86 -3.83
CA GLY A 41 -15.64 11.06 -3.26
C GLY A 41 -15.53 10.98 -1.74
N GLU A 42 -16.67 10.97 -1.05
CA GLU A 42 -16.77 10.71 0.38
C GLU A 42 -17.74 9.55 0.63
N VAL A 43 -17.31 8.60 1.47
CA VAL A 43 -18.11 7.42 1.84
C VAL A 43 -19.37 7.84 2.60
N HIS A 44 -19.26 8.80 3.52
CA HIS A 44 -20.40 9.28 4.31
C HIS A 44 -21.48 9.96 3.47
N ASP A 45 -21.10 10.55 2.34
CA ASP A 45 -22.02 11.22 1.42
C ASP A 45 -22.53 10.29 0.31
N GLY A 46 -22.11 9.01 0.31
CA GLY A 46 -22.47 8.04 -0.72
C GLY A 46 -21.89 8.37 -2.11
N THR A 47 -20.83 9.19 -2.18
CA THR A 47 -20.22 9.65 -3.43
C THR A 47 -18.91 8.94 -3.77
N ALA A 48 -18.49 7.97 -2.95
CA ALA A 48 -17.31 7.15 -3.23
C ALA A 48 -17.49 6.36 -4.53
N VAL A 49 -16.51 6.45 -5.42
CA VAL A 49 -16.53 5.81 -6.74
C VAL A 49 -16.37 4.30 -6.63
N MET A 50 -15.60 3.83 -5.63
CA MET A 50 -15.35 2.41 -5.42
C MET A 50 -16.54 1.65 -4.81
N ASP A 51 -17.37 2.31 -4.00
CA ASP A 51 -18.59 1.75 -3.40
C ASP A 51 -19.79 2.04 -4.32
N TRP A 52 -19.90 1.28 -5.41
CA TRP A 52 -20.91 1.50 -6.46
C TRP A 52 -22.25 0.81 -6.18
N MET A 53 -22.29 -0.20 -5.29
CA MET A 53 -23.56 -0.82 -4.92
C MET A 53 -24.33 0.07 -3.95
N VAL A 54 -25.65 0.16 -4.15
CA VAL A 54 -26.54 0.92 -3.24
C VAL A 54 -26.39 0.44 -1.80
N GLN A 55 -26.20 -0.87 -1.58
CA GLN A 55 -25.97 -1.43 -0.25
C GLN A 55 -24.62 -1.05 0.37
N GLU A 56 -23.58 -0.81 -0.44
CA GLU A 56 -22.27 -0.32 0.04
C GLU A 56 -22.42 1.12 0.52
N GLN A 57 -23.10 1.96 -0.28
CA GLN A 57 -23.37 3.36 0.06
C GLN A 57 -24.30 3.52 1.28
N GLU A 58 -25.35 2.70 1.38
CA GLU A 58 -26.30 2.73 2.50
C GLU A 58 -25.68 2.28 3.82
N ARG A 59 -24.70 1.36 3.77
CA ARG A 59 -24.08 0.76 4.97
C ARG A 59 -22.71 1.33 5.29
N GLY A 60 -22.12 2.12 4.39
CA GLY A 60 -20.77 2.67 4.54
C GLY A 60 -19.67 1.60 4.60
N ILE A 61 -19.89 0.43 3.97
CA ILE A 61 -18.93 -0.67 3.93
C ILE A 61 -18.68 -1.11 2.49
N THR A 62 -17.42 -1.47 2.17
CA THR A 62 -17.11 -2.13 0.90
C THR A 62 -17.50 -3.60 0.98
N ILE A 63 -18.36 -4.02 0.06
CA ILE A 63 -18.89 -5.38 -0.04
C ILE A 63 -18.17 -6.13 -1.15
N THR A 64 -17.88 -5.47 -2.28
CA THR A 64 -17.24 -6.09 -3.45
C THR A 64 -15.95 -5.40 -3.88
N SER A 65 -14.98 -6.16 -4.39
CA SER A 65 -13.67 -5.61 -4.71
C SER A 65 -13.65 -4.81 -6.02
N ALA A 66 -13.47 -3.50 -5.96
CA ALA A 66 -13.33 -2.67 -7.16
C ALA A 66 -11.89 -2.74 -7.70
N ALA A 67 -11.72 -2.77 -9.03
CA ALA A 67 -10.41 -2.75 -9.67
C ALA A 67 -10.30 -1.53 -10.58
N THR A 68 -9.30 -0.68 -10.33
CA THR A 68 -9.03 0.55 -11.11
C THR A 68 -7.55 0.68 -11.41
N THR A 69 -7.23 1.23 -12.58
CA THR A 69 -5.86 1.60 -12.96
C THR A 69 -5.67 3.10 -12.85
N CYS A 70 -4.59 3.54 -12.21
CA CYS A 70 -4.13 4.92 -12.21
C CYS A 70 -2.66 5.04 -12.66
N LYS A 71 -2.25 6.25 -13.06
CA LYS A 71 -0.87 6.55 -13.47
C LYS A 71 -0.23 7.51 -12.47
N TRP A 72 0.99 7.23 -12.02
CA TRP A 72 1.76 8.10 -11.13
C TRP A 72 3.25 8.00 -11.44
N LYS A 73 3.95 9.13 -11.66
CA LYS A 73 5.40 9.18 -11.97
C LYS A 73 5.86 8.11 -12.98
N ASP A 74 5.22 8.04 -14.15
CA ASP A 74 5.48 7.05 -15.22
C ASP A 74 5.26 5.57 -14.85
N HIS A 75 4.56 5.30 -13.75
CA HIS A 75 4.15 3.97 -13.32
C HIS A 75 2.65 3.75 -13.50
N ALA A 76 2.26 2.51 -13.77
CA ALA A 76 0.88 2.06 -13.74
C ALA A 76 0.61 1.40 -12.39
N ILE A 77 -0.40 1.86 -11.68
CA ILE A 77 -0.82 1.28 -10.40
C ILE A 77 -2.23 0.71 -10.61
N ASN A 78 -2.36 -0.60 -10.52
CA ASN A 78 -3.64 -1.29 -10.52
C ASN A 78 -4.04 -1.56 -9.06
N ILE A 79 -5.11 -0.92 -8.63
CA ILE A 79 -5.60 -1.00 -7.27
C ILE A 79 -6.79 -1.94 -7.24
N ILE A 80 -6.76 -2.93 -6.34
CA ILE A 80 -7.91 -3.73 -5.97
C ILE A 80 -8.33 -3.34 -4.55
N ASP A 81 -9.48 -2.71 -4.42
CA ASP A 81 -10.02 -2.37 -3.10
C ASP A 81 -10.62 -3.63 -2.46
N THR A 82 -10.04 -4.13 -1.38
CA THR A 82 -10.46 -5.43 -0.79
C THR A 82 -11.50 -5.23 0.31
N PRO A 83 -12.51 -6.11 0.50
CA PRO A 83 -13.43 -5.98 1.63
C PRO A 83 -12.71 -6.02 2.98
N GLY A 84 -13.10 -5.16 3.93
CA GLY A 84 -12.48 -5.11 5.26
C GLY A 84 -13.24 -5.88 6.35
N HIS A 85 -14.40 -6.45 5.99
CA HIS A 85 -15.30 -7.13 6.91
C HIS A 85 -15.09 -8.66 6.85
N VAL A 86 -15.10 -9.32 8.01
CA VAL A 86 -14.85 -10.77 8.17
C VAL A 86 -15.81 -11.66 7.37
N ASP A 87 -17.05 -11.22 7.20
CA ASP A 87 -18.07 -11.92 6.40
C ASP A 87 -17.70 -12.06 4.91
N PHE A 88 -16.73 -11.29 4.40
CA PHE A 88 -16.27 -11.34 3.00
C PHE A 88 -14.86 -11.93 2.83
N THR A 89 -14.41 -12.75 3.78
CA THR A 89 -13.09 -13.41 3.77
C THR A 89 -12.76 -14.15 2.47
N ILE A 90 -13.73 -14.79 1.81
CA ILE A 90 -13.50 -15.46 0.51
C ILE A 90 -13.07 -14.45 -0.57
N GLU A 91 -13.63 -13.25 -0.56
CA GLU A 91 -13.31 -12.21 -1.54
C GLU A 91 -11.96 -11.56 -1.25
N VAL A 92 -11.60 -11.42 0.03
CA VAL A 92 -10.25 -11.01 0.45
C VAL A 92 -9.20 -12.02 0.01
N GLU A 93 -9.39 -13.31 0.31
CA GLU A 93 -8.45 -14.36 -0.11
C GLU A 93 -8.28 -14.40 -1.64
N ARG A 94 -9.37 -14.23 -2.39
CA ARG A 94 -9.31 -14.22 -3.84
C ARG A 94 -8.58 -13.00 -4.39
N SER A 95 -8.78 -11.84 -3.77
CA SER A 95 -8.09 -10.60 -4.14
C SER A 95 -6.60 -10.72 -3.86
N LEU A 96 -6.20 -11.20 -2.67
CA LEU A 96 -4.78 -11.39 -2.31
C LEU A 96 -4.04 -12.33 -3.27
N ARG A 97 -4.71 -13.35 -3.82
CA ARG A 97 -4.11 -14.27 -4.82
C ARG A 97 -3.81 -13.63 -6.18
N VAL A 98 -4.46 -12.51 -6.51
CA VAL A 98 -4.26 -11.79 -7.77
C VAL A 98 -3.44 -10.52 -7.59
N LEU A 99 -3.02 -10.20 -6.38
CA LEU A 99 -2.21 -9.03 -6.09
C LEU A 99 -0.73 -9.37 -6.07
N ASP A 100 0.11 -8.38 -6.36
CA ASP A 100 1.56 -8.49 -6.21
C ASP A 100 2.02 -7.95 -4.87
N GLY A 101 1.40 -6.88 -4.38
CA GLY A 101 1.64 -6.34 -3.05
C GLY A 101 0.36 -5.82 -2.39
N ALA A 102 0.45 -5.37 -1.14
CA ALA A 102 -0.67 -4.78 -0.42
C ALA A 102 -0.27 -3.60 0.45
N VAL A 103 -1.18 -2.64 0.57
CA VAL A 103 -1.12 -1.56 1.56
C VAL A 103 -2.10 -1.90 2.67
N ALA A 104 -1.56 -2.22 3.85
CA ALA A 104 -2.30 -2.45 5.07
C ALA A 104 -2.64 -1.12 5.75
N VAL A 105 -3.91 -0.76 5.82
CA VAL A 105 -4.36 0.48 6.45
C VAL A 105 -4.74 0.20 7.90
N PHE A 106 -4.11 0.90 8.83
CA PHE A 106 -4.39 0.85 10.26
C PHE A 106 -4.98 2.17 10.74
N CYS A 107 -5.78 2.12 11.79
CA CYS A 107 -6.31 3.31 12.45
C CYS A 107 -5.32 3.71 13.55
N SER A 108 -4.79 4.93 13.52
CA SER A 108 -3.88 5.43 14.56
C SER A 108 -4.45 5.42 15.98
N VAL A 109 -5.78 5.38 16.13
CA VAL A 109 -6.47 5.34 17.42
C VAL A 109 -6.72 3.90 17.88
N GLY A 110 -7.16 3.04 16.95
CA GLY A 110 -7.52 1.65 17.25
C GLY A 110 -6.35 0.68 17.20
N GLY A 111 -5.24 1.09 16.56
CA GLY A 111 -4.05 0.27 16.36
C GLY A 111 -4.36 -1.02 15.59
N VAL A 112 -3.89 -2.15 16.13
CA VAL A 112 -4.12 -3.48 15.57
C VAL A 112 -5.34 -4.13 16.19
N GLU A 113 -6.41 -4.23 15.40
CA GLU A 113 -7.65 -4.90 15.79
C GLU A 113 -7.68 -6.39 15.38
N PRO A 114 -8.54 -7.23 16.00
CA PRO A 114 -8.65 -8.66 15.65
C PRO A 114 -8.93 -8.95 14.16
N GLN A 115 -9.67 -8.06 13.50
CA GLN A 115 -9.93 -8.15 12.06
C GLN A 115 -8.67 -7.82 11.24
N SER A 116 -7.85 -6.88 11.72
CA SER A 116 -6.56 -6.56 11.09
C SER A 116 -5.64 -7.78 11.10
N GLU A 117 -5.56 -8.49 12.23
CA GLU A 117 -4.79 -9.75 12.31
C GLU A 117 -5.26 -10.79 11.30
N THR A 118 -6.58 -10.91 11.13
CA THR A 118 -7.16 -11.91 10.21
C THR A 118 -6.74 -11.64 8.77
N VAL A 119 -6.88 -10.39 8.32
CA VAL A 119 -6.49 -9.97 6.97
C VAL A 119 -4.97 -10.05 6.79
N TRP A 120 -4.20 -9.69 7.81
CA TRP A 120 -2.74 -9.79 7.80
C TRP A 120 -2.27 -11.24 7.63
N ARG A 121 -2.83 -12.19 8.40
CA ARG A 121 -2.54 -13.62 8.27
C ARG A 121 -2.87 -14.15 6.88
N GLN A 122 -3.93 -13.63 6.23
CA GLN A 122 -4.24 -14.00 4.86
C GLN A 122 -3.18 -13.50 3.87
N ALA A 123 -2.70 -12.26 4.03
CA ALA A 123 -1.61 -11.73 3.19
C ALA A 123 -0.32 -12.56 3.36
N GLN A 124 0.05 -12.91 4.60
CA GLN A 124 1.19 -13.77 4.91
C GLN A 124 1.03 -15.18 4.31
N LYS A 125 -0.15 -15.80 4.42
CA LYS A 125 -0.45 -17.12 3.84
C LYS A 125 -0.17 -17.15 2.33
N TYR A 126 -0.47 -16.06 1.63
CA TYR A 126 -0.23 -15.92 0.19
C TYR A 126 1.13 -15.29 -0.14
N HIS A 127 1.98 -15.02 0.87
CA HIS A 127 3.30 -14.39 0.72
C HIS A 127 3.22 -13.09 -0.08
N VAL A 128 2.22 -12.25 0.22
CA VAL A 128 2.05 -10.94 -0.42
C VAL A 128 2.89 -9.91 0.33
N PRO A 129 3.92 -9.30 -0.31
CA PRO A 129 4.63 -8.15 0.25
C PRO A 129 3.68 -7.04 0.70
N CYS A 130 3.89 -6.55 1.92
CA CYS A 130 3.02 -5.56 2.53
C CYS A 130 3.79 -4.33 2.96
N MET A 131 3.17 -3.16 2.78
CA MET A 131 3.52 -1.95 3.52
C MET A 131 2.35 -1.53 4.40
N ALA A 132 2.62 -0.71 5.42
CA ALA A 132 1.59 -0.20 6.30
C ALA A 132 1.37 1.30 6.15
N PHE A 133 0.11 1.71 6.24
CA PHE A 133 -0.32 3.10 6.29
C PHE A 133 -1.15 3.31 7.55
N ILE A 134 -0.57 3.98 8.53
CA ILE A 134 -1.26 4.38 9.76
C ILE A 134 -2.04 5.66 9.45
N ASN A 135 -3.34 5.48 9.25
CA ASN A 135 -4.28 6.51 8.84
C ASN A 135 -4.95 7.15 10.06
N LYS A 136 -5.72 8.22 9.82
CA LYS A 136 -6.48 8.96 10.84
C LYS A 136 -5.61 9.63 11.90
N MET A 137 -4.41 10.06 11.53
CA MET A 137 -3.54 10.86 12.42
C MET A 137 -4.20 12.17 12.90
N ASP A 138 -5.31 12.59 12.29
CA ASP A 138 -6.13 13.75 12.69
C ASP A 138 -7.16 13.47 13.80
N ARG A 139 -7.26 12.24 14.31
CA ARG A 139 -8.26 11.86 15.33
C ARG A 139 -7.70 11.95 16.74
N ILE A 140 -8.59 12.23 17.70
CA ILE A 140 -8.26 12.21 19.13
C ILE A 140 -7.80 10.81 19.53
N GLY A 141 -6.67 10.72 20.23
CA GLY A 141 -6.00 9.47 20.59
C GLY A 141 -5.14 8.87 19.48
N ALA A 142 -4.81 9.62 18.43
CA ALA A 142 -3.91 9.15 17.38
C ALA A 142 -2.50 8.89 17.93
N ASP A 143 -2.06 7.64 17.86
CA ASP A 143 -0.73 7.22 18.29
C ASP A 143 -0.05 6.37 17.20
N PHE A 144 0.90 7.00 16.50
CA PHE A 144 1.66 6.35 15.44
C PHE A 144 2.60 5.28 16.00
N PHE A 145 3.42 5.63 16.99
CA PHE A 145 4.44 4.71 17.52
C PHE A 145 3.80 3.56 18.29
N GLY A 146 2.73 3.81 19.05
CA GLY A 146 1.97 2.73 19.70
C GLY A 146 1.32 1.79 18.69
N THR A 147 0.86 2.27 17.54
CA THR A 147 0.34 1.40 16.47
C THR A 147 1.47 0.55 15.85
N VAL A 148 2.66 1.12 15.65
CA VAL A 148 3.85 0.37 15.17
C VAL A 148 4.23 -0.73 16.16
N GLU A 149 4.25 -0.42 17.46
CA GLU A 149 4.53 -1.39 18.53
C GLU A 149 3.50 -2.53 18.51
N GLN A 150 2.21 -2.21 18.43
CA GLN A 150 1.16 -3.23 18.31
C GLN A 150 1.29 -4.08 17.04
N MET A 151 1.75 -3.51 15.92
CA MET A 151 2.04 -4.32 14.72
C MET A 151 3.13 -5.35 15.01
N ASN A 152 4.22 -4.96 15.65
CA ASN A 152 5.29 -5.87 16.01
C ASN A 152 4.81 -6.96 16.99
N GLU A 153 4.05 -6.59 18.02
CA GLU A 153 3.59 -7.50 19.06
C GLU A 153 2.48 -8.45 18.60
N HIS A 154 1.43 -7.93 17.95
CA HIS A 154 0.23 -8.69 17.62
C HIS A 154 0.34 -9.39 16.26
N LEU A 155 1.03 -8.80 15.29
CA LEU A 155 1.20 -9.36 13.95
C LEU A 155 2.49 -10.17 13.79
N ASN A 156 3.40 -10.09 14.77
CA ASN A 156 4.72 -10.72 14.75
C ASN A 156 5.45 -10.42 13.43
N THR A 157 5.61 -9.14 13.15
CA THR A 157 6.25 -8.60 11.95
C THR A 157 7.36 -7.62 12.34
N ASN A 158 8.18 -7.22 11.37
CA ASN A 158 9.18 -6.15 11.54
C ASN A 158 8.63 -4.87 10.90
N ALA A 159 7.78 -4.16 11.64
CA ALA A 159 7.20 -2.90 11.23
C ALA A 159 8.23 -1.77 11.44
N VAL A 160 8.76 -1.25 10.34
CA VAL A 160 9.83 -0.26 10.33
C VAL A 160 9.29 1.09 9.88
N PRO A 161 9.20 2.10 10.77
CA PRO A 161 8.86 3.46 10.37
C PRO A 161 9.83 4.00 9.32
N ILE A 162 9.29 4.42 8.17
CA ILE A 162 10.04 5.22 7.18
C ILE A 162 9.65 6.70 7.26
N GLN A 163 8.66 7.02 8.09
CA GLN A 163 8.16 8.36 8.33
C GLN A 163 7.91 8.60 9.82
N VAL A 164 7.98 9.86 10.24
CA VAL A 164 7.59 10.32 11.59
C VAL A 164 6.52 11.41 11.47
N PRO A 165 5.38 11.32 12.16
CA PRO A 165 4.35 12.36 12.11
C PRO A 165 4.81 13.64 12.83
N ILE A 166 4.42 14.80 12.31
CA ILE A 166 4.58 16.10 12.95
C ILE A 166 3.24 16.49 13.58
N GLY A 167 3.17 16.33 14.90
CA GLY A 167 1.94 16.50 15.69
C GLY A 167 1.01 15.28 15.59
N ALA A 168 -0.10 15.36 16.30
CA ALA A 168 -1.17 14.37 16.30
C ALA A 168 -2.52 15.09 16.47
N GLU A 169 -3.61 14.39 16.19
CA GLU A 169 -4.97 14.92 16.35
C GLU A 169 -5.18 16.22 15.52
N ASP A 170 -5.74 17.26 16.13
CA ASP A 170 -5.89 18.58 15.53
C ASP A 170 -4.56 19.27 15.20
N GLN A 171 -3.47 18.88 15.88
CA GLN A 171 -2.12 19.40 15.64
C GLN A 171 -1.35 18.63 14.55
N PHE A 172 -1.93 17.58 13.96
CA PHE A 172 -1.30 16.85 12.86
C PHE A 172 -1.16 17.73 11.61
N LYS A 173 0.05 18.22 11.37
CA LYS A 173 0.34 19.23 10.34
C LYS A 173 1.34 18.78 9.28
N GLY A 174 2.10 17.72 9.54
CA GLY A 174 3.12 17.26 8.62
C GLY A 174 3.59 15.86 8.92
N LEU A 175 4.55 15.41 8.13
CA LEU A 175 5.31 14.20 8.39
C LEU A 175 6.75 14.40 7.93
N ILE A 176 7.67 13.64 8.49
CA ILE A 176 9.09 13.66 8.18
C ILE A 176 9.41 12.38 7.42
N ASP A 177 10.10 12.50 6.30
CA ASP A 177 10.69 11.36 5.60
C ASP A 177 12.07 11.08 6.19
N LEU A 178 12.25 9.89 6.79
CA LEU A 178 13.49 9.52 7.46
C LEU A 178 14.63 9.21 6.48
N ILE A 179 14.31 8.89 5.24
CA ILE A 179 15.31 8.58 4.21
C ILE A 179 15.83 9.90 3.65
N GLU A 180 14.93 10.77 3.18
CA GLU A 180 15.30 12.06 2.60
C GLU A 180 15.74 13.10 3.64
N GLN A 181 15.43 12.86 4.92
CA GLN A 181 15.70 13.77 6.03
C GLN A 181 15.03 15.15 5.83
N LYS A 182 13.76 15.13 5.39
CA LYS A 182 12.96 16.32 5.11
C LYS A 182 11.61 16.27 5.81
N ALA A 183 11.13 17.43 6.23
CA ALA A 183 9.77 17.62 6.70
C ALA A 183 8.85 18.03 5.55
N TYR A 184 7.67 17.41 5.50
CA TYR A 184 6.61 17.68 4.56
C TYR A 184 5.43 18.28 5.32
N MET A 185 5.16 19.57 5.10
CA MET A 185 4.23 20.36 5.90
C MET A 185 3.01 20.81 5.10
N TRP A 186 1.81 20.58 5.65
CA TRP A 186 0.55 21.08 5.09
C TRP A 186 0.07 22.29 5.87
N HIS A 187 0.20 23.45 5.24
CA HIS A 187 -0.30 24.73 5.77
C HIS A 187 -1.72 25.01 5.27
N GLU A 188 -2.53 25.70 6.09
CA GLU A 188 -3.95 25.96 5.80
C GLU A 188 -4.17 26.85 4.56
N ASP A 189 -3.16 27.62 4.17
CA ASP A 189 -3.17 28.54 3.03
C ASP A 189 -2.78 27.87 1.70
N LEU A 190 -2.31 26.62 1.74
CA LEU A 190 -1.96 25.87 0.53
C LEU A 190 -3.20 25.37 -0.20
N LYS A 191 -3.30 25.71 -1.49
CA LYS A 191 -4.34 25.19 -2.38
C LYS A 191 -4.10 23.70 -2.66
N ASP A 192 -5.20 22.99 -2.91
CA ASP A 192 -5.21 21.61 -3.42
C ASP A 192 -4.45 20.56 -2.58
N ASN A 193 -4.35 20.80 -1.27
CA ASN A 193 -3.65 19.92 -0.32
C ASN A 193 -2.18 19.68 -0.71
N MET A 194 -1.55 20.71 -1.29
CA MET A 194 -0.11 20.75 -1.49
C MET A 194 0.61 20.85 -0.14
N TYR A 195 1.87 20.43 -0.12
CA TYR A 195 2.77 20.56 1.02
C TYR A 195 3.99 21.40 0.62
N THR A 196 4.70 21.91 1.63
CA THR A 196 6.06 22.47 1.49
C THR A 196 7.09 21.48 2.01
N GLU A 197 8.26 21.47 1.37
CA GLU A 197 9.46 20.79 1.88
C GLU A 197 10.21 21.75 2.80
N GLU A 198 10.48 21.30 4.02
CA GLU A 198 11.11 22.07 5.10
C GLU A 198 12.19 21.23 5.81
N GLU A 199 13.03 21.89 6.59
CA GLU A 199 13.97 21.19 7.48
C GLU A 199 13.21 20.51 8.64
N ILE A 200 13.80 19.46 9.19
CA ILE A 200 13.25 18.76 10.35
C ILE A 200 13.18 19.72 11.55
N PRO A 201 12.01 19.88 12.19
CA PRO A 201 11.86 20.70 13.40
C PRO A 201 12.82 20.28 14.51
N ASP A 202 13.43 21.25 15.21
CA ASP A 202 14.44 21.00 16.23
C ASP A 202 13.96 20.06 17.35
N ASP A 203 12.69 20.13 17.71
CA ASP A 203 12.06 19.30 18.74
C ASP A 203 11.84 17.84 18.31
N LEU A 204 11.99 17.54 17.02
CA LEU A 204 11.84 16.20 16.45
C LEU A 204 13.15 15.59 15.94
N LYS A 205 14.27 16.32 16.00
CA LYS A 205 15.57 15.82 15.51
C LYS A 205 16.01 14.54 16.22
N ASP A 206 16.01 14.55 17.56
CA ASP A 206 16.49 13.41 18.35
C ASP A 206 15.70 12.13 18.04
N ILE A 207 14.37 12.20 17.95
CA ILE A 207 13.53 11.05 17.60
C ILE A 207 13.72 10.63 16.14
N CYS A 208 13.92 11.58 15.22
CA CYS A 208 14.18 11.24 13.82
C CYS A 208 15.54 10.56 13.65
N ASP A 209 16.57 11.01 14.36
CA ASP A 209 17.90 10.39 14.35
C ASP A 209 17.82 8.95 14.89
N GLU A 210 17.16 8.75 16.03
CA GLU A 210 16.92 7.41 16.60
C GLU A 210 16.16 6.50 15.63
N LYS A 211 15.05 6.98 15.05
CA LYS A 211 14.24 6.16 14.13
C LYS A 211 14.93 5.93 12.79
N ARG A 212 15.76 6.86 12.34
CA ARG A 212 16.57 6.68 11.13
C ARG A 212 17.65 5.64 11.35
N GLU A 213 18.33 5.65 12.49
CA GLU A 213 19.32 4.62 12.84
C GLU A 213 18.66 3.24 12.87
N ALA A 214 17.52 3.10 13.54
CA ALA A 214 16.75 1.84 13.56
C ALA A 214 16.27 1.41 12.16
N LEU A 215 15.88 2.35 11.30
CA LEU A 215 15.52 2.07 9.90
C LEU A 215 16.71 1.52 9.11
N ILE A 216 17.88 2.14 9.24
CA ILE A 216 19.11 1.71 8.54
C ILE A 216 19.56 0.34 9.06
N GLU A 217 19.51 0.12 10.37
CA GLU A 217 19.84 -1.17 10.98
C GLU A 217 18.91 -2.28 10.46
N ALA A 218 17.59 -2.04 10.45
CA ALA A 218 16.64 -3.02 9.93
C ALA A 218 16.80 -3.26 8.41
N ALA A 219 17.13 -2.23 7.64
CA ALA A 219 17.36 -2.35 6.20
C ALA A 219 18.68 -3.08 5.88
N ALA A 220 19.72 -2.90 6.71
CA ALA A 220 21.03 -3.52 6.55
C ALA A 220 20.96 -5.06 6.51
N GLU A 221 20.01 -5.67 7.22
CA GLU A 221 19.82 -7.14 7.20
C GLU A 221 19.55 -7.70 5.80
N PHE A 222 19.09 -6.86 4.86
CA PHE A 222 18.71 -7.25 3.51
C PHE A 222 19.69 -6.77 2.42
N ASP A 223 20.76 -6.07 2.79
CA ASP A 223 21.73 -5.52 1.85
C ASP A 223 23.15 -5.49 2.43
N ASP A 224 24.02 -6.39 1.93
CA ASP A 224 25.40 -6.53 2.39
C ASP A 224 26.23 -5.24 2.22
N GLU A 225 25.98 -4.45 1.17
CA GLU A 225 26.72 -3.21 0.95
C GLU A 225 26.34 -2.16 2.00
N LEU A 226 25.04 -2.00 2.24
CA LEU A 226 24.52 -1.09 3.26
C LEU A 226 24.96 -1.52 4.68
N MET A 227 24.94 -2.82 4.98
CA MET A 227 25.44 -3.37 6.26
C MET A 227 26.91 -3.02 6.50
N ASN A 228 27.78 -3.23 5.50
CA ASN A 228 29.21 -2.92 5.64
C ASN A 228 29.44 -1.43 5.90
N LYS A 229 28.80 -0.54 5.12
CA LYS A 229 28.91 0.91 5.32
C LYS A 229 28.41 1.36 6.69
N TYR A 230 27.31 0.77 7.15
CA TYR A 230 26.76 1.06 8.47
C TYR A 230 27.75 0.70 9.60
N LEU A 231 28.35 -0.50 9.55
CA LEU A 231 29.33 -0.94 10.54
C LEU A 231 30.64 -0.13 10.52
N GLU A 232 31.04 0.34 9.34
CA GLU A 232 32.25 1.14 9.15
C GLU A 232 32.03 2.65 9.43
N GLY A 233 30.78 3.07 9.66
CA GLY A 233 30.43 4.48 9.86
C GLY A 233 30.60 5.34 8.61
N GLU A 234 30.49 4.72 7.43
CA GLU A 234 30.58 5.39 6.14
C GLU A 234 29.27 6.08 5.75
N GLU A 235 29.35 6.98 4.76
CA GLU A 235 28.18 7.69 4.23
C GLU A 235 27.26 6.74 3.45
N ILE A 236 25.99 6.67 3.88
CA ILE A 236 24.94 5.85 3.25
C ILE A 236 24.02 6.77 2.45
N SER A 237 23.87 6.50 1.14
CA SER A 237 23.00 7.30 0.28
C SER A 237 21.52 6.91 0.45
N ASN A 238 20.63 7.85 0.11
CA ASN A 238 19.19 7.62 0.18
C ASN A 238 18.75 6.48 -0.74
N GLU A 239 19.36 6.36 -1.93
CA GLU A 239 19.08 5.29 -2.89
C GLU A 239 19.40 3.92 -2.30
N MET A 240 20.52 3.79 -1.58
CA MET A 240 20.88 2.53 -0.92
C MET A 240 19.86 2.14 0.15
N ILE A 241 19.39 3.10 0.95
CA ILE A 241 18.36 2.85 1.97
C ILE A 241 17.06 2.41 1.30
N VAL A 242 16.61 3.11 0.25
CA VAL A 242 15.40 2.74 -0.50
C VAL A 242 15.52 1.33 -1.08
N GLU A 243 16.66 0.98 -1.68
CA GLU A 243 16.88 -0.33 -2.27
C GLU A 243 16.87 -1.44 -1.21
N ALA A 244 17.55 -1.24 -0.08
CA ALA A 244 17.59 -2.20 1.01
C ALA A 244 16.20 -2.41 1.67
N VAL A 245 15.47 -1.32 1.93
CA VAL A 245 14.08 -1.39 2.42
C VAL A 245 13.19 -2.13 1.40
N ARG A 246 13.35 -1.87 0.10
CA ARG A 246 12.64 -2.60 -0.95
C ARG A 246 12.97 -4.09 -0.91
N LYS A 247 14.25 -4.47 -0.82
CA LYS A 247 14.69 -5.88 -0.71
C LYS A 247 13.98 -6.58 0.46
N GLY A 248 14.01 -6.00 1.65
CA GLY A 248 13.30 -6.55 2.81
C GLY A 248 11.77 -6.55 2.66
N THR A 249 11.20 -5.56 1.97
CA THR A 249 9.76 -5.54 1.68
C THR A 249 9.34 -6.70 0.77
N LEU A 250 10.15 -6.98 -0.27
CA LEU A 250 9.87 -8.04 -1.24
C LEU A 250 9.96 -9.45 -0.64
N THR A 251 10.77 -9.65 0.41
CA THR A 251 10.78 -10.93 1.15
C THR A 251 9.55 -11.09 2.04
N GLY A 252 8.91 -9.98 2.43
CA GLY A 252 7.84 -9.94 3.42
C GLY A 252 8.34 -9.99 4.87
N GLU A 253 9.65 -9.87 5.08
CA GLU A 253 10.27 -9.88 6.41
C GLU A 253 10.42 -8.48 7.00
N LEU A 254 10.44 -7.42 6.17
CA LEU A 254 10.39 -6.01 6.58
C LEU A 254 9.11 -5.36 6.06
N VAL A 255 8.42 -4.59 6.91
CA VAL A 255 7.20 -3.86 6.56
C VAL A 255 7.45 -2.37 6.73
N PRO A 256 7.60 -1.60 5.63
CA PRO A 256 7.76 -0.15 5.73
C PRO A 256 6.45 0.49 6.18
N VAL A 257 6.52 1.34 7.20
CA VAL A 257 5.37 2.01 7.80
C VAL A 257 5.36 3.50 7.48
N THR A 258 4.26 3.93 6.89
CA THR A 258 3.93 5.32 6.54
C THR A 258 2.77 5.81 7.39
N CYS A 259 2.55 7.13 7.44
CA CYS A 259 1.42 7.70 8.17
C CYS A 259 0.72 8.84 7.42
N GLY A 260 -0.50 9.16 7.84
CA GLY A 260 -1.22 10.29 7.30
C GLY A 260 -2.66 10.41 7.76
N SER A 261 -3.37 11.31 7.09
CA SER A 261 -4.83 11.43 7.21
C SER A 261 -5.41 11.52 5.81
N ALA A 262 -6.01 10.41 5.35
CA ALA A 262 -6.74 10.39 4.10
C ALA A 262 -7.92 11.37 4.11
N PHE A 263 -8.56 11.55 5.26
CA PHE A 263 -9.67 12.50 5.41
C PHE A 263 -9.21 13.95 5.23
N LYS A 264 -8.09 14.33 5.86
CA LYS A 264 -7.50 15.68 5.75
C LYS A 264 -6.56 15.84 4.57
N ASN A 265 -6.46 14.84 3.68
CA ASN A 265 -5.63 14.86 2.47
C ASN A 265 -4.11 15.03 2.74
N LYS A 266 -3.63 14.57 3.90
CA LYS A 266 -2.22 14.65 4.30
C LYS A 266 -1.56 13.27 4.22
N GLY A 267 -0.35 13.19 3.66
CA GLY A 267 0.45 11.97 3.55
C GLY A 267 0.10 11.01 2.39
N VAL A 268 -1.11 11.06 1.82
CA VAL A 268 -1.52 10.10 0.76
C VAL A 268 -0.66 10.20 -0.51
N ARG A 269 -0.18 11.38 -0.90
CA ARG A 269 0.74 11.50 -2.06
C ARG A 269 2.06 10.77 -1.82
N LEU A 270 2.62 10.92 -0.62
CA LEU A 270 3.85 10.25 -0.19
C LEU A 270 3.64 8.74 -0.02
N LEU A 271 2.41 8.31 0.32
CA LEU A 271 2.02 6.90 0.26
C LEU A 271 2.10 6.35 -1.17
N ILE A 272 1.60 7.09 -2.18
CA ILE A 272 1.68 6.63 -3.59
C ILE A 272 3.14 6.55 -4.06
N ASP A 273 3.99 7.49 -3.63
CA ASP A 273 5.43 7.43 -3.87
C ASP A 273 6.06 6.18 -3.22
N SER A 274 5.70 5.89 -1.97
CA SER A 274 6.15 4.69 -1.25
C SER A 274 5.67 3.40 -1.92
N VAL A 275 4.47 3.37 -2.50
CA VAL A 275 3.99 2.23 -3.31
C VAL A 275 4.91 1.96 -4.49
N ILE A 276 5.34 3.01 -5.20
CA ILE A 276 6.29 2.84 -6.32
C ILE A 276 7.62 2.30 -5.81
N ASN A 277 8.14 2.86 -4.72
CA ASN A 277 9.46 2.56 -4.19
C ASN A 277 9.55 1.14 -3.59
N TYR A 278 8.51 0.66 -2.91
CA TYR A 278 8.61 -0.57 -2.10
C TYR A 278 7.75 -1.73 -2.57
N MET A 279 6.65 -1.48 -3.30
CA MET A 279 5.79 -2.57 -3.76
C MET A 279 6.39 -3.27 -5.00
N PRO A 280 6.17 -4.59 -5.15
CA PRO A 280 6.69 -5.38 -6.26
C PRO A 280 6.07 -4.98 -7.60
N SER A 281 6.86 -5.13 -8.65
CA SER A 281 6.37 -5.32 -10.00
C SER A 281 5.96 -6.77 -10.24
N PRO A 282 5.17 -7.06 -11.29
CA PRO A 282 4.82 -8.43 -11.67
C PRO A 282 6.03 -9.34 -11.91
N LEU A 283 7.19 -8.76 -12.26
CA LEU A 283 8.44 -9.49 -12.51
C LEU A 283 9.17 -9.90 -11.23
N GLU A 284 8.89 -9.23 -10.11
CA GLU A 284 9.50 -9.48 -8.80
C GLU A 284 8.65 -10.42 -7.93
N THR A 285 7.56 -10.95 -8.48
CA THR A 285 6.68 -11.90 -7.77
C THR A 285 6.95 -13.35 -8.19
N LYS A 286 6.61 -14.28 -7.29
CA LYS A 286 6.71 -15.72 -7.59
C LYS A 286 5.84 -16.05 -8.79
N GLN A 287 6.40 -16.78 -9.76
CA GLN A 287 5.67 -17.22 -10.93
C GLN A 287 4.48 -18.10 -10.53
N ILE A 288 3.33 -17.89 -11.17
CA ILE A 288 2.15 -18.70 -10.89
C ILE A 288 2.39 -20.11 -11.42
N THR A 289 2.04 -21.11 -10.62
CA THR A 289 2.10 -22.52 -11.00
C THR A 289 0.71 -23.04 -11.34
N GLY A 290 0.64 -24.00 -12.25
CA GLY A 290 -0.59 -24.70 -12.62
C GLY A 290 -0.34 -26.15 -12.99
N THR A 291 -1.39 -26.95 -13.02
CA THR A 291 -1.33 -28.35 -13.44
C THR A 291 -1.79 -28.47 -14.90
N ASN A 292 -0.97 -29.08 -15.75
CA ASN A 292 -1.33 -29.31 -17.15
C ASN A 292 -2.29 -30.51 -17.30
N SER A 293 -2.77 -30.77 -18.53
CA SER A 293 -3.70 -31.87 -18.80
C SER A 293 -3.13 -33.28 -18.53
N LYS A 294 -1.81 -33.39 -18.31
CA LYS A 294 -1.12 -34.64 -17.98
C LYS A 294 -0.88 -34.81 -16.48
N GLY A 295 -1.25 -33.82 -15.65
CA GLY A 295 -1.03 -33.85 -14.21
C GLY A 295 0.35 -33.30 -13.78
N GLU A 296 1.13 -32.71 -14.68
CA GLU A 296 2.45 -32.15 -14.37
C GLU A 296 2.30 -30.69 -13.91
N ILE A 297 3.16 -30.26 -12.98
CA ILE A 297 3.22 -28.87 -12.52
C ILE A 297 4.06 -28.05 -13.51
N GLU A 298 3.51 -26.95 -14.00
CA GLU A 298 4.18 -25.99 -14.88
C GLU A 298 4.16 -24.60 -14.26
N GLU A 299 5.26 -23.86 -14.41
CA GLU A 299 5.34 -22.44 -14.11
C GLU A 299 4.86 -21.60 -15.30
N ARG A 300 4.31 -20.41 -15.01
CA ARG A 300 3.91 -19.42 -16.00
C ARG A 300 4.71 -18.14 -15.77
N PRO A 301 5.76 -17.89 -16.58
CA PRO A 301 6.57 -16.69 -16.44
C PRO A 301 5.81 -15.46 -16.92
N ALA A 302 6.11 -14.31 -16.30
CA ALA A 302 5.61 -12.99 -16.71
C ALA A 302 6.26 -12.51 -18.02
N ASP A 303 5.97 -13.22 -19.11
CA ASP A 303 6.52 -13.02 -20.45
C ASP A 303 5.39 -12.92 -21.48
N ASP A 304 5.43 -11.88 -22.33
CA ASP A 304 4.46 -11.66 -23.42
C ASP A 304 4.50 -12.75 -24.50
N THR A 305 5.63 -13.41 -24.68
CA THR A 305 5.83 -14.44 -25.71
C THR A 305 5.42 -15.83 -25.25
N ALA A 306 5.23 -16.02 -23.94
CA ALA A 306 4.76 -17.27 -23.36
C ALA A 306 3.27 -17.54 -23.73
N PRO A 307 2.80 -18.79 -23.63
CA PRO A 307 1.39 -19.10 -23.80
C PRO A 307 0.52 -18.31 -22.83
N VAL A 308 -0.68 -17.91 -23.28
CA VAL A 308 -1.60 -17.11 -22.46
C VAL A 308 -2.04 -17.89 -21.23
N SER A 309 -1.88 -17.28 -20.06
CA SER A 309 -2.47 -17.76 -18.82
C SER A 309 -3.01 -16.61 -17.99
N GLY A 310 -4.14 -16.85 -17.33
CA GLY A 310 -4.79 -15.86 -16.49
C GLY A 310 -5.79 -16.48 -15.52
N LEU A 311 -6.08 -15.76 -14.45
CA LEU A 311 -7.05 -16.16 -13.43
C LEU A 311 -8.22 -15.19 -13.41
N ALA A 312 -9.42 -15.69 -13.72
CA ALA A 312 -10.65 -14.96 -13.48
C ALA A 312 -10.93 -14.92 -11.98
N PHE A 313 -11.06 -13.71 -11.42
CA PHE A 313 -11.23 -13.54 -9.97
C PHE A 313 -12.51 -12.79 -9.61
N LYS A 314 -13.08 -11.98 -10.49
CA LYS A 314 -14.37 -11.32 -10.20
C LYS A 314 -15.33 -11.48 -11.36
N ILE A 315 -16.60 -11.69 -11.02
CA ILE A 315 -17.70 -11.66 -11.98
C ILE A 315 -18.69 -10.63 -11.48
N VAL A 316 -19.02 -9.65 -12.32
CA VAL A 316 -19.99 -8.60 -12.03
C VAL A 316 -21.03 -8.59 -13.14
N THR A 317 -22.30 -8.35 -12.79
CA THR A 317 -23.34 -8.11 -13.79
C THR A 317 -23.56 -6.60 -13.86
N ASP A 318 -23.09 -5.99 -14.92
CA ASP A 318 -23.29 -4.57 -15.21
C ASP A 318 -24.61 -4.37 -15.98
N PRO A 319 -25.44 -3.37 -15.62
CA PRO A 319 -26.73 -3.12 -16.28
C PRO A 319 -26.63 -2.76 -17.77
N TYR A 320 -25.50 -2.22 -18.23
CA TYR A 320 -25.30 -1.71 -19.58
C TYR A 320 -24.52 -2.69 -20.47
N VAL A 321 -23.48 -3.34 -19.93
CA VAL A 321 -22.59 -4.22 -20.71
C VAL A 321 -22.75 -5.71 -20.38
N GLY A 322 -23.63 -6.05 -19.44
CA GLY A 322 -23.93 -7.44 -19.07
C GLY A 322 -22.87 -8.05 -18.17
N LYS A 323 -22.51 -9.32 -18.39
CA LYS A 323 -21.60 -10.05 -17.50
C LYS A 323 -20.15 -9.65 -17.75
N LEU A 324 -19.56 -8.91 -16.82
CA LEU A 324 -18.14 -8.60 -16.77
C LEU A 324 -17.38 -9.68 -16.00
N THR A 325 -16.25 -10.11 -16.54
CA THR A 325 -15.32 -11.03 -15.86
C THR A 325 -13.97 -10.35 -15.76
N PHE A 326 -13.55 -10.04 -14.53
CA PHE A 326 -12.22 -9.52 -14.24
C PHE A 326 -11.26 -10.69 -14.12
N PHE A 327 -10.11 -10.56 -14.78
CA PHE A 327 -9.06 -11.55 -14.74
C PHE A 327 -7.70 -10.88 -14.68
N ARG A 328 -6.75 -11.55 -14.03
CA ARG A 328 -5.33 -11.18 -14.06
C ARG A 328 -4.62 -12.04 -15.10
N VAL A 329 -3.87 -11.42 -15.99
CA VAL A 329 -2.95 -12.11 -16.91
C VAL A 329 -1.62 -12.33 -16.21
N TYR A 330 -1.11 -13.56 -16.24
CA TYR A 330 0.21 -13.89 -15.69
C TYR A 330 1.25 -14.16 -16.77
N SER A 331 0.84 -14.69 -17.93
CA SER A 331 1.74 -14.95 -19.06
C SER A 331 1.01 -14.75 -20.39
N GLY A 332 1.76 -14.42 -21.43
CA GLY A 332 1.26 -14.20 -22.79
C GLY A 332 0.42 -12.93 -22.95
N CYS A 333 -0.24 -12.81 -24.10
CA CYS A 333 -1.13 -11.69 -24.40
C CYS A 333 -2.52 -12.18 -24.84
N LEU A 334 -3.59 -11.64 -24.24
CA LEU A 334 -4.96 -11.78 -24.74
C LEU A 334 -5.23 -10.70 -25.80
N LYS A 335 -5.83 -11.06 -26.94
CA LYS A 335 -6.10 -10.15 -28.07
C LYS A 335 -7.58 -9.94 -28.29
#